data_AF-A0A5C7WTT4-F1
#
_entry.id   AF-A0A5C7WTT4-F1
#
_cell.length_a   1.000
_cell.length_b   1.000
_cell.length_c   1.000
_cell.angle_alpha   90.00
_cell.angle_beta   90.00
_cell.angle_gamma   90.00
#
_symmetry.space_group_name_H-M   'P 1'
#
loop_
_entity.id
_entity.type
_entity.pdbx_description
1 polymer ?
#
loop_
_entity_poly.entity_id
_entity_poly.type
_entity_poly.pdbx_seq_one_letter_code
_entity_poly.pdbx_strand_id
1 'polypeptide(L)'
;SKGFLQDVEIWRHKTRIDNPLLVEEDGAVYQMRRWYEQFYVDVADVTPDMTDRFEMEVDTTTAIEKWQVEVDENLKKQAGAAAEQPAK
;
A
#
# COMPACT_ATOMS: atom_id res chain seq x y z
N SER A 1 11.22 14.45 -5.86
CA SER A 1 10.14 14.75 -4.90
C SER A 1 10.38 13.90 -3.65
N LYS A 2 10.07 14.37 -2.44
CA LYS A 2 10.35 13.62 -1.20
C LYS A 2 9.58 12.29 -1.10
N GLY A 3 8.37 12.21 -1.67
CA GLY A 3 7.54 10.99 -1.66
C GLY A 3 8.19 9.80 -2.37
N PHE A 4 8.76 10.00 -3.56
CA PHE A 4 9.41 8.92 -4.31
C PHE A 4 10.55 8.25 -3.51
N LEU A 5 11.30 9.02 -2.73
CA LEU A 5 12.38 8.47 -1.92
C LEU A 5 11.85 7.64 -0.74
N GLN A 6 10.63 7.90 -0.25
CA GLN A 6 10.00 7.08 0.76
C GLN A 6 9.71 5.66 0.22
N ASP A 7 9.23 5.56 -1.04
CA ASP A 7 9.02 4.25 -1.69
C ASP A 7 10.35 3.49 -1.91
N VAL A 8 11.40 4.20 -2.33
CA VAL A 8 12.73 3.61 -2.53
C VAL A 8 13.27 2.97 -1.25
N GLU A 9 13.09 3.61 -0.10
CA GLU A 9 13.53 3.03 1.18
C GLU A 9 12.79 1.73 1.51
N ILE A 10 11.49 1.63 1.20
CA ILE A 10 10.72 0.40 1.38
C ILE A 10 11.22 -0.69 0.42
N TRP A 11 11.46 -0.37 -0.85
CA TRP A 11 11.94 -1.35 -1.83
C TRP A 11 13.32 -1.92 -1.49
N ARG A 12 14.22 -1.08 -0.94
CA ARG A 12 15.57 -1.50 -0.52
C ARG A 12 15.57 -2.48 0.65
N HIS A 13 14.54 -2.46 1.49
CA HIS A 13 14.49 -3.19 2.75
C HIS A 13 13.33 -4.19 2.83
N LYS A 14 12.80 -4.64 1.68
CA LYS A 14 11.78 -5.70 1.59
C LYS A 14 12.28 -6.88 0.75
N THR A 15 11.58 -8.00 0.87
CA THR A 15 11.74 -9.16 -0.04
C THR A 15 10.51 -9.34 -0.92
N ARG A 16 10.63 -10.19 -1.95
CA ARG A 16 9.50 -10.67 -2.75
C ARG A 16 8.78 -11.79 -1.98
N ILE A 17 7.45 -11.76 -1.99
CA ILE A 17 6.60 -12.80 -1.38
C ILE A 17 5.69 -13.35 -2.49
N ASP A 18 5.90 -14.59 -2.89
CA ASP A 18 5.13 -15.19 -4.00
C ASP A 18 3.68 -15.48 -3.61
N ASN A 19 3.43 -15.87 -2.37
CA ASN A 19 2.09 -16.09 -1.82
C ASN A 19 1.83 -15.09 -0.68
N PRO A 20 1.48 -13.82 -0.98
CA PRO A 20 1.18 -12.83 0.05
C PRO A 20 -0.07 -13.24 0.83
N LEU A 21 -0.04 -13.08 2.15
CA LEU A 21 -1.23 -13.18 3.00
C LEU A 21 -2.00 -11.86 2.86
N LEU A 22 -3.24 -11.94 2.37
CA LEU A 22 -4.06 -10.78 2.05
C LEU A 22 -5.22 -10.61 3.05
N VAL A 23 -5.59 -9.36 3.31
CA VAL A 23 -6.81 -8.96 4.03
C VAL A 23 -7.83 -8.34 3.07
N GLU A 24 -9.02 -7.98 3.57
CA GLU A 24 -10.10 -7.41 2.75
C GLU A 24 -9.73 -6.05 2.16
N GLU A 25 -8.97 -5.25 2.92
CA GLU A 25 -8.53 -3.92 2.52
C GLU A 25 -7.35 -3.94 1.54
N ASP A 26 -6.79 -5.12 1.23
CA ASP A 26 -5.77 -5.24 0.19
C ASP A 26 -6.40 -5.11 -1.20
N GLY A 27 -5.67 -4.43 -2.10
CA GLY A 27 -6.05 -4.34 -3.50
C GLY A 27 -5.92 -5.67 -4.26
N ALA A 28 -6.16 -5.62 -5.56
CA ALA A 28 -6.16 -6.76 -6.46
C ALA A 28 -4.75 -7.30 -6.81
N VAL A 29 -3.97 -7.72 -5.81
CA VAL A 29 -2.55 -8.12 -5.95
C VAL A 29 -2.38 -9.27 -6.94
N TYR A 30 -3.25 -10.29 -6.91
CA TYR A 30 -3.15 -11.43 -7.82
C TYR A 30 -3.56 -11.08 -9.25
N GLN A 31 -4.58 -10.24 -9.43
CA GLN A 31 -4.99 -9.76 -10.74
C GLN A 31 -3.91 -8.87 -11.35
N MET A 32 -3.29 -7.99 -10.55
CA MET A 32 -2.15 -7.19 -10.98
C MET A 32 -0.95 -8.07 -11.41
N ARG A 33 -0.62 -9.12 -10.64
CA ARG A 33 0.47 -10.04 -10.98
C ARG A 33 0.17 -10.82 -12.26
N ARG A 34 -1.06 -11.29 -12.43
CA ARG A 34 -1.52 -11.98 -13.64
C ARG A 34 -1.47 -11.07 -14.86
N TRP A 35 -1.97 -9.84 -14.72
CA TRP A 35 -1.86 -8.83 -15.78
C TRP A 35 -0.40 -8.56 -16.15
N TYR A 36 0.51 -8.48 -15.18
CA TYR A 36 1.93 -8.26 -15.41
C TYR A 36 2.65 -9.46 -16.04
N GLU A 37 2.12 -10.68 -15.87
CA GLU A 37 2.68 -11.91 -16.42
C GLU A 37 2.68 -11.94 -17.95
N GLN A 38 1.79 -11.19 -18.62
CA GLN A 38 1.74 -11.09 -20.09
C GLN A 38 3.08 -10.67 -20.72
N PHE A 39 3.93 -9.95 -19.97
CA PHE A 39 5.23 -9.47 -20.44
C PHE A 39 6.36 -10.50 -20.29
N TYR A 40 6.07 -11.67 -19.71
CA TYR A 40 7.02 -12.76 -19.45
C TYR A 40 6.70 -14.04 -20.23
N VAL A 41 5.66 -14.02 -21.07
CA VAL A 41 5.26 -15.12 -21.96
C VAL A 41 5.34 -14.66 -23.42
N ASP A 42 5.37 -15.61 -24.34
CA ASP A 42 5.27 -15.29 -25.76
C ASP A 42 3.89 -14.69 -26.07
N VAL A 43 3.82 -13.78 -27.05
CA VAL A 43 2.56 -13.11 -27.44
C VAL A 43 1.47 -14.11 -27.81
N ALA A 44 1.83 -15.28 -28.34
CA ALA A 44 0.91 -16.35 -28.68
C ALA A 44 0.28 -17.04 -27.45
N ASP A 45 0.93 -16.93 -26.28
CA ASP A 45 0.53 -17.57 -25.02
C ASP A 45 -0.17 -16.59 -24.06
N VAL A 46 -0.31 -15.31 -24.43
CA VAL A 46 -1.06 -14.33 -23.63
C VAL A 46 -2.53 -14.72 -23.59
N THR A 47 -3.06 -14.92 -22.37
CA THR A 47 -4.44 -15.33 -22.15
C THR A 47 -5.37 -14.13 -21.95
N PRO A 48 -6.68 -14.24 -22.27
CA PRO A 48 -7.63 -13.13 -22.10
C PRO A 48 -7.69 -12.58 -20.67
N ASP A 49 -7.57 -13.42 -19.65
CA ASP A 49 -7.61 -13.00 -18.25
C ASP A 49 -6.37 -12.21 -17.80
N MET A 50 -5.31 -12.14 -18.61
CA MET A 50 -4.18 -11.21 -18.41
C MET A 50 -4.44 -9.82 -18.97
N THR A 51 -5.38 -9.65 -19.91
CA THR A 51 -5.58 -8.39 -20.66
C THR A 51 -6.97 -7.78 -20.51
N ASP A 52 -7.96 -8.58 -20.16
CA ASP A 52 -9.35 -8.15 -20.03
C ASP A 52 -9.51 -7.08 -18.94
N ARG A 53 -10.48 -6.19 -19.13
CA ARG A 53 -10.75 -5.11 -18.18
C ARG A 53 -11.19 -5.70 -16.84
N PHE A 54 -10.39 -5.44 -15.82
CA PHE A 54 -10.70 -5.77 -14.44
C PHE A 54 -10.79 -4.49 -13.62
N GLU A 55 -11.84 -4.37 -12.81
CA GLU A 55 -12.05 -3.23 -11.91
C GLU A 55 -12.36 -3.72 -10.50
N MET A 56 -11.74 -3.07 -9.52
CA MET A 56 -11.98 -3.29 -8.10
C MET A 56 -11.85 -1.95 -7.39
N GLU A 57 -12.86 -1.61 -6.62
CA GLU A 57 -12.84 -0.48 -5.70
C GLU A 57 -12.70 -1.01 -4.27
N VAL A 58 -11.79 -0.40 -3.49
CA VAL A 58 -11.59 -0.73 -2.08
C VAL A 58 -12.35 0.30 -1.26
N ASP A 59 -13.30 -0.15 -0.44
CA ASP A 59 -13.95 0.72 0.54
C ASP A 59 -12.93 1.10 1.62
N THR A 60 -12.60 2.39 1.68
CA THR A 60 -11.60 2.92 2.60
C THR A 60 -12.22 3.50 3.87
N THR A 61 -13.55 3.47 4.03
CA THR A 61 -14.28 4.11 5.14
C THR A 61 -13.72 3.67 6.49
N THR A 62 -13.67 2.36 6.73
CA THR A 62 -13.16 1.80 8.00
C THR A 62 -11.67 2.04 8.22
N ALA A 63 -10.86 2.01 7.15
CA ALA A 63 -9.42 2.29 7.25
C ALA A 63 -9.17 3.75 7.64
N ILE A 64 -9.89 4.68 7.01
CA ILE A 64 -9.82 6.12 7.28
C ILE A 64 -10.25 6.44 8.72
N GLU A 65 -11.35 5.85 9.20
CA GLU A 65 -11.79 6.03 10.60
C GLU A 65 -10.70 5.63 11.60
N LYS A 66 -10.04 4.48 11.38
CA LYS A 66 -8.96 4.02 12.25
C LYS A 66 -7.74 4.95 12.18
N TRP A 67 -7.34 5.39 11.00
CA TRP A 67 -6.22 6.32 10.85
C TRP A 67 -6.50 7.69 11.49
N GLN A 68 -7.74 8.18 11.45
CA GLN A 68 -8.09 9.44 12.10
C GLN A 68 -7.89 9.38 13.62
N VAL A 69 -8.27 8.26 14.25
CA VAL A 69 -8.02 8.04 15.69
C VAL A 69 -6.52 8.07 15.99
N GLU A 70 -5.71 7.40 15.16
CA GLU A 70 -4.25 7.39 15.32
C GLU A 70 -3.63 8.80 15.16
N VAL A 71 -4.10 9.57 14.19
CA VAL A 71 -3.67 10.96 13.98
C VAL A 71 -3.99 11.83 15.20
N ASP A 72 -5.22 11.74 15.73
CA ASP A 72 -5.64 12.51 16.90
C ASP A 72 -4.80 12.18 18.14
N GLU A 73 -4.48 10.90 18.34
CA GLU A 73 -3.59 10.46 19.42
C GLU A 73 -2.16 11.00 19.26
N ASN A 74 -1.63 10.97 18.04
CA ASN A 74 -0.30 11.49 17.73
C ASN A 74 -0.21 13.00 17.98
N LEU A 75 -1.23 13.77 17.64
CA LEU A 75 -1.32 15.21 17.93
C LEU A 75 -1.35 15.49 19.44
N LYS A 76 -2.12 14.71 20.21
CA LYS A 76 -2.14 14.82 21.69
C LYS A 76 -0.76 14.55 22.29
N LYS A 77 -0.06 13.51 21.82
CA LYS A 77 1.31 13.18 22.26
C LYS A 77 2.30 14.32 21.95
N GLN A 78 2.21 14.91 20.75
CA GLN A 78 3.07 16.04 20.38
C GLN A 78 2.83 17.27 21.26
N ALA A 79 1.57 17.58 21.57
CA ALA A 79 1.23 18.69 22.45
C ALA A 79 1.76 18.47 23.88
N GLY A 80 1.65 17.24 24.42
CA GLY A 80 2.23 16.89 25.71
C GLY A 80 3.76 16.99 25.73
N ALA A 81 4.43 16.46 24.71
CA ALA A 81 5.89 16.52 24.59
C ALA A 81 6.42 17.96 24.44
N ALA A 82 5.67 18.83 23.75
CA ALA A 82 6.01 20.24 23.63
C ALA A 82 5.83 21.00 24.96
N ALA A 83 4.90 20.58 25.82
CA ALA A 83 4.70 21.14 27.15
C ALA A 83 5.76 20.69 28.17
N GLU A 84 6.38 19.51 27.97
CA GLU A 84 7.42 18.94 28.83
C GLU A 84 8.85 19.42 28.50
N GLN A 85 9.08 20.09 27.37
CA GLN A 85 10.37 20.75 27.09
C GLN A 85 10.34 22.18 27.63
N PRO A 86 10.94 22.48 28.81
CA PRO A 86 11.04 23.86 29.27
C PRO A 86 11.93 24.64 28.28
N ALA A 87 11.49 25.85 27.95
CA ALA A 87 12.20 26.78 27.09
C ALA A 87 13.67 26.89 27.51
N LYS A 88 14.57 26.58 26.59
CA LYS A 88 16.01 26.73 26.75
C LYS A 88 16.42 28.19 26.61
#